data_AF-K0VEH1-F1
#
_entry.id   AF-K0VEH1-F1
#
_cell.length_a   1.000
_cell.length_b   1.000
_cell.length_c   1.000
_cell.angle_alpha   90.00
_cell.angle_beta   90.00
_cell.angle_gamma   90.00
#
_symmetry.space_group_name_H-M   'P 1'
#
loop_
_entity.id
_entity.type
_entity.pdbx_description
1 polymer ?
#
loop_
_entity_poly.entity_id
_entity_poly.type
_entity_poly.pdbx_seq_one_letter_code
_entity_poly.pdbx_strand_id
1 'polypeptide(L)' 'MLLNLGQPGTLDITPWSDSVKLVHARYDGPWELPALGPVSAPSAVLIRPDGYVAWVGDGTQDGLEDAMRTWFGRPA' A
#
# COMPACT_ATOMS: atom_id res chain seq x y z
N MET A 1 -1.97 1.88 7.45
CA MET A 1 -2.23 0.47 7.06
C MET A 1 -1.67 0.26 5.66
N LEU A 2 -0.98 -0.84 5.42
CA LEU A 2 -0.54 -1.24 4.08
C LEU A 2 -1.41 -2.40 3.60
N LEU A 3 -2.12 -2.19 2.48
CA LEU A 3 -2.90 -3.22 1.82
C LEU A 3 -2.05 -3.83 0.70
N ASN A 4 -1.71 -5.11 0.83
CA ASN A 4 -1.04 -5.89 -0.22
C ASN A 4 -2.09 -6.70 -0.99
N LEU A 5 -2.19 -6.41 -2.29
CA LEU A 5 -3.09 -7.03 -3.25
C LEU A 5 -2.36 -7.95 -4.24
N GLY A 6 -1.03 -7.87 -4.26
CA GLY A 6 -0.15 -8.69 -5.08
C GLY A 6 0.36 -9.92 -4.34
N GLN A 7 1.52 -10.41 -4.78
CA GLN A 7 2.12 -11.61 -4.19
C GLN A 7 2.57 -11.34 -2.74
N PRO A 8 2.21 -12.20 -1.77
CA PRO A 8 2.74 -12.07 -0.41
C PRO A 8 4.26 -12.19 -0.36
N GLY A 9 4.90 -11.47 0.57
CA GLY A 9 6.35 -11.52 0.79
C GLY A 9 7.20 -10.59 -0.09
N THR A 10 6.60 -9.79 -0.97
CA THR A 10 7.33 -8.81 -1.79
C THR A 10 7.65 -7.50 -1.06
N LEU A 11 6.93 -7.21 0.03
CA LEU A 11 7.05 -5.97 0.78
C LEU A 11 7.47 -6.27 2.21
N ASP A 12 8.62 -5.76 2.61
CA ASP A 12 9.08 -5.79 3.99
C ASP A 12 8.73 -4.48 4.69
N ILE A 13 7.89 -4.59 5.73
CA ILE A 13 7.52 -3.47 6.60
C ILE A 13 7.89 -3.70 8.05
N THR A 14 8.73 -4.69 8.33
CA THR A 14 9.14 -5.08 9.68
C THR A 14 9.51 -3.88 10.56
N PRO A 15 10.25 -2.85 10.08
CA PRO A 15 10.61 -1.70 10.91
C PRO A 15 9.40 -0.86 11.37
N TRP A 16 8.28 -0.87 10.65
CA TRP A 16 7.06 -0.09 10.98
C TRP A 16 5.92 -0.97 11.51
N SER A 17 6.18 -2.21 11.88
CA SER A 17 5.15 -3.17 12.29
C SER A 17 4.28 -2.70 13.47
N ASP A 18 4.82 -1.87 14.36
CA ASP A 18 4.09 -1.27 15.48
C ASP A 18 3.09 -0.17 15.06
N SER A 19 3.42 0.56 13.99
CA SER A 19 2.66 1.73 13.52
C SER A 19 1.78 1.44 12.31
N VAL A 20 2.13 0.42 11.52
CA VAL A 20 1.49 0.08 10.25
C VAL A 20 1.13 -1.39 10.22
N LYS A 21 -0.18 -1.67 10.15
CA LYS A 21 -0.69 -3.03 9.89
C LYS A 21 -0.55 -3.39 8.42
N LEU A 22 0.06 -4.53 8.12
CA LEU A 22 0.03 -5.17 6.81
C LEU A 22 -1.21 -6.06 6.69
N VAL A 23 -1.99 -5.86 5.63
CA VAL A 23 -3.16 -6.67 5.32
C VAL A 23 -3.00 -7.25 3.93
N HIS A 24 -3.01 -8.58 3.83
CA HIS A 24 -3.13 -9.26 2.54
C HIS A 24 -4.60 -9.36 2.16
N ALA A 25 -4.93 -8.87 0.96
CA ALA A 25 -6.28 -8.90 0.44
C ALA A 25 -6.27 -9.32 -1.02
N ARG A 26 -7.42 -9.78 -1.50
CA ARG A 26 -7.64 -10.11 -2.90
C ARG A 26 -8.91 -9.40 -3.36
N TYR A 27 -8.85 -8.81 -4.54
CA TYR A 27 -10.00 -8.22 -5.20
C TYR A 27 -10.00 -8.69 -6.65
N ASP A 28 -10.97 -9.54 -6.99
CA ASP A 28 -11.12 -10.16 -8.31
C ASP A 28 -12.01 -9.35 -9.26
N GLY A 29 -12.57 -8.23 -8.78
CA GLY A 29 -13.40 -7.35 -9.58
C GLY A 29 -12.59 -6.37 -10.44
N PRO A 30 -13.25 -5.67 -11.38
CA PRO A 30 -12.60 -4.62 -12.14
C PRO A 30 -12.28 -3.43 -11.24
N TRP A 31 -11.14 -2.81 -11.50
CA TRP A 31 -10.78 -1.51 -10.93
C TRP A 31 -11.27 -0.44 -11.88
N GLU A 32 -12.29 0.32 -11.49
CA GLU A 32 -12.85 1.37 -12.32
C GLU A 32 -12.75 2.71 -11.61
N LEU A 33 -12.25 3.71 -12.33
CA LEU A 33 -12.27 5.09 -11.88
C LEU A 33 -13.35 5.86 -12.62
N PRO A 34 -14.10 6.75 -11.92
CA PRO A 34 -15.03 7.65 -12.57
C PRO A 34 -14.35 8.39 -13.72
N ALA A 35 -15.04 8.48 -14.86
CA ALA A 35 -14.57 9.09 -16.13
C ALA A 35 -13.38 8.40 -16.84
N LEU A 36 -12.52 7.64 -16.15
CA LEU A 36 -11.38 6.94 -16.78
C LEU A 36 -11.68 5.48 -17.13
N GLY A 37 -12.71 4.88 -16.52
CA GLY A 37 -13.05 3.49 -16.75
C GLY A 37 -12.04 2.52 -16.11
N PRO A 38 -11.83 1.33 -16.71
CA PRO A 38 -10.96 0.31 -16.16
C PRO A 38 -9.49 0.76 -16.06
N VAL A 39 -8.86 0.51 -14.92
CA VAL A 39 -7.43 0.76 -14.68
C VAL A 39 -6.74 -0.49 -14.19
N SER A 40 -5.41 -0.55 -14.34
CA SER A 40 -4.61 -1.63 -13.78
C SER A 40 -4.70 -1.64 -12.26
N ALA A 41 -4.89 -2.83 -11.68
CA ALA A 41 -4.88 -3.01 -10.25
C ALA A 41 -3.50 -2.67 -9.66
N PRO A 42 -3.42 -1.92 -8.56
CA PRO A 42 -2.18 -1.77 -7.83
C PRO A 42 -1.83 -3.08 -7.11
N SER A 43 -0.54 -3.35 -6.96
CA SER A 43 -0.06 -4.49 -6.17
C SER A 43 -0.08 -4.17 -4.68
N ALA A 44 0.08 -2.91 -4.29
CA ALA A 44 -0.05 -2.49 -2.90
C ALA A 44 -0.44 -1.02 -2.75
N VAL A 45 -1.07 -0.70 -1.61
CA VAL A 45 -1.56 0.64 -1.29
C VAL A 45 -1.31 0.96 0.18
N LEU A 46 -0.59 2.05 0.45
CA LEU A 46 -0.42 2.59 1.80
C LEU A 46 -1.55 3.57 2.10
N ILE A 47 -2.34 3.27 3.13
CA ILE A 47 -3.50 4.04 3.56
C ILE A 47 -3.21 4.67 4.92
N ARG A 48 -3.38 5.99 5.00
CA ARG A 48 -3.21 6.80 6.22
C ARG A 48 -4.38 6.57 7.19
N PRO A 49 -4.22 6.90 8.49
CA PRO A 49 -5.30 6.77 9.46
C PRO A 49 -6.55 7.59 9.13
N ASP A 50 -6.42 8.66 8.33
CA ASP A 50 -7.53 9.48 7.84
C ASP A 50 -8.21 8.93 6.57
N GLY A 51 -7.80 7.75 6.10
CA GLY A 51 -8.39 7.07 4.95
C GLY A 51 -7.80 7.45 3.60
N TYR A 52 -6.88 8.42 3.53
CA TYR A 52 -6.25 8.82 2.26
C TYR A 52 -5.09 7.90 1.87
N VAL A 53 -4.92 7.71 0.56
CA VAL A 53 -3.79 6.96 0.00
C VAL A 53 -2.52 7.82 0.07
N ALA A 54 -1.49 7.29 0.74
CA ALA A 54 -0.18 7.91 0.89
C ALA A 54 0.84 7.42 -0.15
N TRP A 55 0.67 6.22 -0.69
CA TRP A 55 1.55 5.59 -1.67
C TRP A 55 0.83 4.44 -2.36
N VAL A 56 1.20 4.19 -3.62
CA VAL A 56 0.74 3.05 -4.43
C VAL A 56 1.97 2.40 -5.06
N GLY A 57 2.05 1.07 -4.97
CA GLY A 57 3.13 0.28 -5.55
C GLY A 57 2.64 -0.72 -6.56
N ASP A 58 3.51 -1.05 -7.50
CA ASP A 58 3.33 -2.04 -8.57
C ASP A 58 3.89 -3.42 -8.19
N GLY A 59 4.41 -3.58 -6.98
CA GLY A 59 4.90 -4.86 -6.43
C GLY A 59 6.35 -4.78 -5.97
N THR A 60 7.02 -3.65 -6.19
CA THR A 60 8.32 -3.35 -5.59
C THR A 60 8.18 -2.54 -4.30
N GLN A 61 9.28 -2.45 -3.56
CA GLN A 61 9.37 -1.65 -2.34
C GLN A 61 9.74 -0.18 -2.64
N ASP A 62 9.78 0.22 -3.91
CA ASP A 62 10.30 1.51 -4.34
C ASP A 62 9.43 2.65 -3.81
N GLY A 63 10.06 3.58 -3.11
CA GLY A 63 9.40 4.73 -2.49
C GLY A 63 8.49 4.39 -1.29
N LEU A 64 8.31 3.10 -0.94
CA LEU A 64 7.51 2.71 0.22
C LEU A 64 8.14 3.23 1.51
N GLU A 65 9.45 3.09 1.65
CA GLU A 65 10.18 3.54 2.84
C GLU A 65 10.07 5.05 3.04
N ASP A 66 10.24 5.83 1.97
CA ASP A 66 10.11 7.29 2.03
C ASP A 66 8.69 7.72 2.38
N ALA A 67 7.68 7.04 1.83
CA ALA A 67 6.29 7.26 2.20
C ALA A 67 6.03 6.91 3.67
N MET A 68 6.59 5.81 4.18
CA MET A 68 6.48 5.45 5.59
C MET A 68 7.13 6.49 6.50
N ARG A 69 8.34 6.95 6.17
CA ARG A 69 9.04 8.00 6.93
C ARG A 69 8.25 9.31 6.94
N THR A 70 7.65 9.68 5.81
CA THR A 70 6.89 10.92 5.66
C THR A 70 5.60 10.90 6.50
N TRP A 71 4.86 9.79 6.47
CA TRP A 71 3.51 9.74 7.04
C TRP A 71 3.44 9.08 8.42
N PHE A 72 4.39 8.22 8.75
CA PHE A 72 4.43 7.45 10.01
C PHE A 72 5.71 7.71 10.82
N GLY A 73 6.63 8.53 10.33
CA GLY A 73 7.87 8.86 11.01
C GLY A 73 8.92 7.74 10.94
N ARG A 74 9.96 7.88 11.77
CA ARG A 74 11.01 6.86 11.86
C ARG A 74 10.46 5.58 12.50
N PRO A 75 10.96 4.41 12.08
CA PRO A 75 10.64 3.15 12.75
C PRO A 75 11.17 3.20 14.19
N ALA A 76 10.49 2.48 15.09
CA ALA A 76 10.80 2.44 16.52
C ALA A 76 12.12 1.69 16.80
#